data_AF-A0A5E5AS79-F1
#
_entry.id   AF-A0A5E5AS79-F1
#
_cell.length_a   1.000
_cell.length_b   1.000
_cell.length_c   1.000
_cell.angle_alpha   90.00
_cell.angle_beta   90.00
_cell.angle_gamma   90.00
#
_symmetry.space_group_name_H-M   'P 1'
#
loop_
_entity.id
_entity.type
_entity.pdbx_description
1 polymer ?
#
loop_
_entity_poly.entity_id
_entity_poly.type
_entity_poly.pdbx_seq_one_letter_code
_entity_poly.pdbx_strand_id
1 'polypeptide(L)'
;MRHNDALYRYLKSWDGDPAERNRILDQITAARVPNPVSLSGDIHSYLISSVVRNVADDPRSAPMTELVGTSISAQWPEPLDKPMAQALPLNPHVNDYESQQRGYMRCTLTRDSLLTDLRTIDFTDKPGGTVRTSKRFVVENGKTGAQEI
;
A
#
# COMPACT_ATOMS: atom_id res chain seq x y z
N MET A 1 10.76 -5.46 -3.43
CA MET A 1 11.22 -5.29 -2.02
C MET A 1 12.64 -5.80 -1.81
N ARG A 2 13.37 -5.29 -0.81
CA ARG A 2 14.69 -5.80 -0.41
C ARG A 2 14.56 -6.89 0.66
N HIS A 3 15.27 -8.01 0.50
CA HIS A 3 15.43 -9.08 1.50
C HIS A 3 16.91 -9.47 1.59
N ASN A 4 17.49 -9.51 2.80
CA ASN A 4 18.89 -9.88 3.03
C ASN A 4 19.87 -9.25 2.02
N ASP A 5 19.76 -7.92 1.87
CA ASP A 5 20.51 -7.10 0.92
C ASP A 5 20.31 -7.36 -0.58
N ALA A 6 19.54 -8.36 -0.98
CA ALA A 6 19.15 -8.63 -2.36
C ALA A 6 17.77 -8.05 -2.71
N LEU A 7 17.56 -7.73 -4.00
CA LEU A 7 16.29 -7.23 -4.50
C LEU A 7 15.42 -8.40 -4.99
N TYR A 8 14.23 -8.54 -4.40
CA TYR A 8 13.20 -9.47 -4.85
C TYR A 8 12.04 -8.70 -5.48
N ARG A 9 11.48 -9.28 -6.54
CA ARG A 9 10.40 -8.70 -7.33
C ARG A 9 9.22 -9.64 -7.37
N TYR A 10 8.04 -9.11 -7.09
CA TYR A 10 6.80 -9.82 -7.38
C TYR A 10 6.44 -9.59 -8.85
N LEU A 11 6.67 -10.60 -9.69
CA LEU A 11 6.54 -10.48 -11.16
C LEU A 11 5.11 -10.20 -11.65
N LYS A 12 4.11 -10.32 -10.77
CA LYS A 12 2.71 -10.03 -11.06
C LYS A 12 2.26 -8.64 -10.60
N SER A 13 3.18 -7.80 -10.10
CA SER A 13 2.94 -6.38 -9.82
C SER A 13 3.90 -5.49 -10.60
N TRP A 14 3.84 -4.18 -10.32
CA TRP A 14 4.76 -3.16 -10.85
C TRP A 14 6.25 -3.42 -10.57
N ASP A 15 6.60 -4.39 -9.72
CA ASP A 15 7.98 -4.84 -9.56
C ASP A 15 8.46 -5.72 -10.73
N GLY A 16 7.55 -6.35 -11.47
CA GLY A 16 7.82 -7.07 -12.71
C GLY A 16 8.12 -6.16 -13.91
N ASP A 17 7.53 -4.97 -13.93
CA ASP A 17 7.54 -4.04 -15.07
C ASP A 17 8.13 -2.66 -14.69
N PRO A 18 9.42 -2.59 -14.29
CA PRO A 18 10.01 -1.36 -13.77
C PRO A 18 10.15 -0.25 -14.82
N ALA A 19 10.24 -0.59 -16.12
CA ALA A 19 10.33 0.40 -17.18
C ALA A 19 9.00 1.15 -17.34
N GLU A 20 7.89 0.43 -17.36
CA GLU A 20 6.52 0.93 -17.41
C GLU A 20 6.22 1.75 -16.15
N ARG A 21 6.54 1.22 -14.96
CA ARG A 21 6.41 1.95 -13.70
C ARG A 21 7.14 3.29 -13.75
N ASN A 22 8.40 3.29 -14.20
CA ASN A 22 9.20 4.50 -14.28
C ASN A 22 8.63 5.52 -15.26
N ARG A 23 8.13 5.09 -16.44
CA ARG A 23 7.48 6.01 -17.39
C ARG A 23 6.27 6.71 -16.77
N ILE A 24 5.46 6.00 -15.99
CA ILE A 24 4.30 6.60 -15.30
C ILE A 24 4.76 7.60 -14.23
N LEU A 25 5.74 7.23 -13.41
CA LEU A 25 6.27 8.13 -12.38
C LEU A 25 6.94 9.37 -12.99
N ASP A 26 7.58 9.24 -14.15
CA ASP A 26 8.14 10.37 -14.90
C ASP A 26 7.04 11.34 -15.33
N GLN A 27 5.92 10.84 -15.87
CA GLN A 27 4.79 11.68 -16.27
C GLN A 27 4.12 12.36 -15.06
N ILE A 28 3.94 11.64 -13.96
CA ILE A 28 3.42 12.21 -12.70
C ILE A 28 4.31 13.38 -12.23
N THR A 29 5.62 13.16 -12.22
CA THR A 29 6.61 14.17 -11.81
C THR A 29 6.61 15.36 -12.76
N ALA A 30 6.61 15.13 -14.07
CA ALA A 30 6.62 16.16 -15.09
C ALA A 30 5.36 17.03 -15.06
N ALA A 31 4.20 16.43 -14.81
CA ALA A 31 2.92 17.11 -14.68
C ALA A 31 2.79 17.92 -13.38
N ARG A 32 3.72 17.76 -12.43
CA ARG A 32 3.71 18.41 -11.10
C ARG A 32 2.40 18.18 -10.35
N VAL A 33 1.87 16.95 -10.43
CA VAL A 33 0.70 16.55 -9.63
C VAL A 33 1.10 16.61 -8.15
N PRO A 34 0.35 17.31 -7.28
CA PRO A 34 0.84 17.67 -5.95
C PRO A 34 1.04 16.48 -5.00
N ASN A 35 0.10 15.53 -4.97
CA ASN A 35 0.12 14.37 -4.08
C ASN A 35 -0.76 13.23 -4.62
N PRO A 36 -0.43 12.66 -5.79
CA PRO A 36 -1.22 11.59 -6.39
C PRO A 36 -1.27 10.35 -5.50
N VAL A 37 -2.41 9.65 -5.55
CA VAL A 37 -2.67 8.42 -4.78
C VAL A 37 -3.14 7.32 -5.74
N SER A 38 -2.57 6.12 -5.66
CA SER A 38 -3.13 4.92 -6.28
C SER A 38 -3.91 4.08 -5.28
N LEU A 39 -4.95 3.42 -5.80
CA LEU A 39 -5.69 2.37 -5.09
C LEU A 39 -5.44 1.04 -5.80
N SER A 40 -5.00 0.04 -5.05
CA SER A 40 -4.60 -1.27 -5.57
C SER A 40 -5.23 -2.41 -4.75
N GLY A 41 -4.98 -3.66 -5.15
CA GLY A 41 -5.43 -4.88 -4.46
C GLY A 41 -4.49 -6.05 -4.78
N ASP A 42 -5.05 -7.19 -5.19
CA ASP A 42 -4.34 -8.42 -5.62
C ASP A 42 -3.60 -9.18 -4.51
N ILE A 43 -2.77 -8.51 -3.70
CA ILE A 43 -1.93 -9.16 -2.67
C ILE A 43 -2.70 -9.62 -1.41
N HIS A 44 -4.03 -9.59 -1.45
CA HIS A 44 -4.95 -9.97 -0.37
C HIS A 44 -4.58 -9.42 1.02
N SER A 45 -3.94 -8.25 1.06
CA SER A 45 -3.40 -7.64 2.26
C SER A 45 -3.60 -6.14 2.17
N TYR A 46 -3.78 -5.47 3.31
CA TYR A 46 -3.57 -4.04 3.34
C TYR A 46 -2.09 -3.74 3.23
N LEU A 47 -1.74 -2.75 2.42
CA LEU A 47 -0.39 -2.20 2.36
C LEU A 47 -0.49 -0.69 2.13
N ILE A 48 0.19 0.08 2.96
CA ILE A 48 0.25 1.54 2.86
C ILE A 48 1.69 1.91 2.58
N SER A 49 1.96 2.61 1.46
CA SER A 49 3.33 2.92 1.08
C SER A 49 3.50 4.24 0.35
N SER A 50 4.72 4.76 0.44
CA SER A 50 5.24 5.81 -0.42
C SER A 50 5.92 5.16 -1.62
N VAL A 51 5.50 5.50 -2.84
CA VAL A 51 6.01 4.85 -4.06
C VAL A 51 7.34 5.46 -4.47
N VAL A 52 8.43 4.87 -3.97
CA VAL A 52 9.81 5.21 -4.36
C VAL A 52 10.25 4.44 -5.60
N ARG A 53 11.26 4.96 -6.32
CA ARG A 53 11.80 4.26 -7.51
C ARG A 53 12.69 3.11 -7.10
N ASN A 54 13.52 3.34 -6.10
CA ASN A 54 14.41 2.36 -5.50
C ASN A 54 14.13 2.23 -4.01
N VAL A 55 14.34 1.03 -3.47
CA VAL A 55 14.12 0.75 -2.03
C VAL A 55 14.95 1.65 -1.12
N ALA A 56 16.12 2.10 -1.58
CA ALA A 56 17.04 2.95 -0.82
C ALA A 56 16.71 4.45 -0.90
N ASP A 57 15.76 4.86 -1.74
CA ASP A 57 15.37 6.27 -1.84
C ASP A 57 14.64 6.69 -0.55
N ASP A 58 14.78 7.96 -0.17
CA ASP A 58 14.04 8.53 0.96
C ASP A 58 12.52 8.46 0.66
N PRO A 59 11.70 7.82 1.52
CA PRO A 59 10.25 7.76 1.33
C PRO A 59 9.59 9.14 1.16
N ARG A 60 10.18 10.20 1.74
CA ARG A 60 9.70 11.59 1.62
C ARG A 60 9.89 12.18 0.22
N SER A 61 10.70 11.54 -0.62
CA SER A 61 10.90 11.93 -2.02
C SER A 61 9.95 11.23 -2.99
N ALA A 62 9.06 10.36 -2.50
CA ALA A 62 8.15 9.62 -3.34
C ALA A 62 7.22 10.56 -4.15
N PRO A 63 7.08 10.34 -5.47
CA PRO A 63 6.15 11.11 -6.31
C PRO A 63 4.67 10.81 -6.03
N MET A 64 4.34 9.69 -5.38
CA MET A 64 2.95 9.29 -5.11
C MET A 64 2.83 8.37 -3.88
N THR A 65 1.61 8.24 -3.36
CA THR A 65 1.24 7.28 -2.30
C THR A 65 0.45 6.12 -2.90
N GLU A 66 0.66 4.91 -2.39
CA GLU A 66 -0.15 3.74 -2.73
C GLU A 66 -0.92 3.24 -1.51
N LEU A 67 -2.22 3.01 -1.72
CA LEU A 67 -3.12 2.40 -0.75
C LEU A 67 -3.60 1.08 -1.34
N VAL A 68 -3.09 -0.03 -0.82
CA VAL A 68 -3.48 -1.37 -1.24
C VAL A 68 -4.57 -1.88 -0.32
N GLY A 69 -5.72 -2.21 -0.91
CA GLY A 69 -6.82 -2.82 -0.21
C GLY A 69 -6.60 -4.31 -0.03
N THR A 70 -7.06 -4.80 1.12
CA THR A 70 -7.14 -6.24 1.37
C THR A 70 -8.24 -6.89 0.52
N SER A 71 -8.31 -8.23 0.51
CA SER A 71 -9.38 -8.97 -0.15
C SER A 71 -10.68 -8.98 0.68
N ILE A 72 -11.83 -9.13 0.01
CA ILE A 72 -13.11 -9.36 0.70
C ILE A 72 -13.09 -10.67 1.49
N SER A 73 -12.56 -11.75 0.90
CA SER A 73 -12.56 -13.09 1.52
C SER A 73 -11.41 -14.01 1.11
N ALA A 74 -10.67 -13.69 0.04
CA ALA A 74 -9.57 -14.54 -0.43
C ALA A 74 -8.39 -14.50 0.55
N GLN A 75 -7.80 -15.66 0.85
CA GLN A 75 -6.70 -15.75 1.80
C GLN A 75 -5.36 -15.36 1.16
N TRP A 76 -4.45 -14.81 1.96
CA TRP A 76 -3.05 -14.60 1.58
C TRP A 76 -2.20 -15.74 2.16
N PRO A 77 -1.70 -16.67 1.33
CA PRO A 77 -1.06 -17.88 1.84
C PRO A 77 0.31 -17.57 2.47
N GLU A 78 0.66 -18.28 3.55
CA GLU A 78 1.90 -18.08 4.31
C GLU A 78 3.18 -18.01 3.44
N PRO A 79 3.37 -18.83 2.39
CA PRO A 79 4.56 -18.73 1.54
C PRO A 79 4.70 -17.41 0.78
N LEU A 80 3.61 -16.66 0.58
CA LEU A 80 3.63 -15.32 -0.02
C LEU A 80 3.73 -14.22 1.05
N ASP A 81 3.06 -14.42 2.18
CA ASP A 81 3.03 -13.47 3.32
C ASP A 81 4.40 -13.35 4.02
N LYS A 82 4.98 -14.48 4.42
CA LYS A 82 6.16 -14.52 5.28
C LYS A 82 7.36 -13.77 4.68
N PRO A 83 7.69 -13.90 3.38
CA PRO A 83 8.73 -13.08 2.78
C PRO A 83 8.42 -11.59 2.88
N MET A 84 7.19 -11.16 2.56
CA MET A 84 6.80 -9.74 2.62
C MET A 84 6.97 -9.18 4.03
N ALA A 85 6.45 -9.88 5.05
CA ALA A 85 6.58 -9.47 6.45
C ALA A 85 8.04 -9.35 6.89
N GLN A 86 8.90 -10.29 6.48
CA GLN A 86 10.34 -10.26 6.79
C GLN A 86 11.10 -9.14 6.07
N ALA A 87 10.58 -8.64 4.95
CA ALA A 87 11.20 -7.57 4.18
C ALA A 87 10.93 -6.18 4.79
N LEU A 88 9.84 -6.00 5.54
CA LEU A 88 9.39 -4.67 6.00
C LEU A 88 10.50 -3.82 6.65
N PRO A 89 11.37 -4.35 7.55
CA PRO A 89 12.43 -3.56 8.16
C PRO A 89 13.45 -2.99 7.15
N LEU A 90 13.58 -3.61 5.97
CA LEU A 90 14.49 -3.20 4.89
C LEU A 90 13.79 -2.33 3.84
N ASN A 91 12.49 -2.08 3.97
CA ASN A 91 11.68 -1.34 3.01
C ASN A 91 10.91 -0.22 3.72
N PRO A 92 11.61 0.83 4.21
CA PRO A 92 11.02 1.89 5.06
C PRO A 92 10.00 2.77 4.33
N HIS A 93 9.83 2.59 3.02
CA HIS A 93 8.78 3.21 2.23
C HIS A 93 7.42 2.53 2.39
N VAL A 94 7.36 1.33 3.00
CA VAL A 94 6.11 0.66 3.40
C VAL A 94 5.81 1.04 4.85
N ASN A 95 4.75 1.82 5.04
CA ASN A 95 4.35 2.35 6.34
C ASN A 95 3.55 1.33 7.15
N ASP A 96 2.74 0.51 6.48
CA ASP A 96 1.90 -0.49 7.13
C ASP A 96 1.65 -1.70 6.23
N TYR A 97 1.50 -2.87 6.85
CA TYR A 97 1.20 -4.13 6.19
C TYR A 97 0.35 -5.02 7.12
N GLU A 98 -0.85 -5.39 6.68
CA GLU A 98 -1.78 -6.26 7.42
C GLU A 98 -2.34 -7.31 6.46
N SER A 99 -1.86 -8.54 6.60
CA SER A 99 -2.12 -9.66 5.69
C SER A 99 -3.08 -10.71 6.23
N GLN A 100 -3.48 -10.61 7.49
CA GLN A 100 -4.31 -11.63 8.14
C GLN A 100 -5.79 -11.25 8.07
N GLN A 101 -6.12 -9.96 8.24
CA GLN A 101 -7.51 -9.51 8.28
C GLN A 101 -8.09 -9.15 6.91
N ARG A 102 -9.30 -9.66 6.65
CA ARG A 102 -10.09 -9.38 5.44
C ARG A 102 -10.97 -8.15 5.62
N GLY A 103 -11.49 -7.60 4.53
CA GLY A 103 -12.39 -6.44 4.56
C GLY A 103 -12.24 -5.52 3.35
N TYR A 104 -12.30 -4.21 3.57
CA TYR A 104 -12.21 -3.20 2.50
C TYR A 104 -11.63 -1.86 3.01
N MET A 105 -11.21 -0.99 2.10
CA MET A 105 -10.87 0.40 2.45
C MET A 105 -12.09 1.29 2.31
N ARG A 106 -12.30 2.20 3.27
CA ARG A 106 -13.27 3.29 3.14
C ARG A 106 -12.53 4.62 3.05
N CYS A 107 -12.62 5.25 1.88
CA CYS A 107 -11.95 6.51 1.59
C CYS A 107 -12.94 7.69 1.69
N THR A 108 -12.58 8.71 2.47
CA THR A 108 -13.28 9.99 2.52
C THR A 108 -12.36 11.06 1.93
N LEU A 109 -12.69 11.53 0.73
CA LEU A 109 -11.92 12.55 0.04
C LEU A 109 -12.56 13.93 0.26
N THR A 110 -11.75 14.87 0.69
CA THR A 110 -12.10 16.29 0.79
C THR A 110 -11.15 17.12 -0.06
N ARG A 111 -11.30 18.45 -0.04
CA ARG A 111 -10.33 19.34 -0.67
C ARG A 111 -8.95 19.29 0.00
N ASP A 112 -8.93 19.04 1.30
CA ASP A 112 -7.72 19.23 2.12
C ASP A 112 -7.03 17.91 2.46
N SER A 113 -7.74 16.77 2.33
CA SER A 113 -7.19 15.47 2.65
C SER A 113 -7.96 14.30 2.03
N LEU A 114 -7.25 13.18 1.91
CA LEU A 114 -7.82 11.86 1.74
C LEU A 114 -7.66 11.09 3.05
N LEU A 115 -8.78 10.73 3.67
CA LEU A 115 -8.82 9.87 4.84
C LEU A 115 -9.17 8.44 4.43
N THR A 116 -8.38 7.47 4.89
CA THR A 116 -8.56 6.05 4.59
C THR A 116 -8.73 5.25 5.86
N ASP A 117 -9.92 4.71 6.08
CA ASP A 117 -10.18 3.71 7.12
C ASP A 117 -9.88 2.31 6.59
N LEU A 118 -9.03 1.54 7.27
CA LEU A 118 -8.88 0.12 7.03
C LEU A 118 -10.01 -0.60 7.77
N ARG A 119 -11.00 -1.11 7.01
CA ARG A 119 -12.18 -1.75 7.58
C ARG A 119 -11.97 -3.26 7.62
N THR A 120 -11.85 -3.83 8.81
CA THR A 120 -11.61 -5.27 8.98
C THR A 120 -12.83 -5.99 9.51
N ILE A 121 -13.03 -7.22 9.05
CA ILE A 121 -14.03 -8.16 9.55
C ILE A 121 -13.34 -9.26 10.36
N ASP A 122 -13.99 -9.73 11.43
CA ASP A 122 -13.48 -10.76 12.33
C ASP A 122 -13.40 -12.16 11.68
N PHE A 123 -14.38 -12.53 10.86
CA PHE A 123 -14.38 -13.77 10.09
C PHE A 123 -15.10 -13.63 8.75
N THR A 124 -14.75 -14.49 7.79
CA THR A 124 -15.31 -14.52 6.43
C THR A 124 -15.82 -15.89 5.99
N ASP A 125 -15.75 -16.89 6.86
CA ASP A 125 -16.16 -18.27 6.58
C ASP A 125 -17.65 -18.53 6.83
N LYS A 126 -18.36 -17.56 7.43
CA LYS A 126 -19.81 -17.60 7.69
C LYS A 126 -20.41 -16.19 7.77
N PRO A 127 -21.75 -16.04 7.63
CA PRO A 127 -22.43 -14.76 7.81
C PRO A 127 -22.36 -14.23 9.26
N GLY A 128 -22.54 -12.92 9.41
CA GLY A 128 -22.67 -12.26 10.73
C GLY A 128 -21.39 -11.68 11.31
N GLY A 129 -20.32 -11.58 10.53
CA GLY A 129 -19.07 -10.97 10.98
C GLY A 129 -19.20 -9.47 11.27
N THR A 130 -18.43 -9.00 12.24
CA THR A 130 -18.45 -7.60 12.69
C THR A 130 -17.35 -6.79 12.02
N VAL A 131 -17.72 -5.69 11.37
CA VAL A 131 -16.77 -4.78 10.71
C VAL A 131 -16.37 -3.63 11.63
N ARG A 132 -15.06 -3.44 11.84
CA ARG A 132 -14.47 -2.31 12.60
C ARG A 132 -13.45 -1.54 11.77
N THR A 133 -13.08 -0.33 12.19
CA THR A 133 -11.87 0.33 11.68
C THR A 133 -10.70 -0.20 12.50
N SER A 134 -9.74 -0.89 11.87
CA SER A 134 -8.53 -1.35 12.55
C SER A 134 -7.48 -0.25 12.65
N LYS A 135 -7.31 0.52 11.57
CA LYS A 135 -6.39 1.65 11.46
C LYS A 135 -6.97 2.73 10.55
N ARG A 136 -6.41 3.93 10.66
CA ARG A 136 -6.77 5.08 9.84
C ARG A 136 -5.52 5.80 9.36
N PHE A 137 -5.55 6.19 8.10
CA PHE A 137 -4.47 6.93 7.46
C PHE A 137 -4.98 8.21 6.83
N VAL A 138 -4.16 9.26 6.83
CA VAL A 138 -4.44 10.52 6.14
C VAL A 138 -3.34 10.84 5.14
N VAL A 139 -3.73 11.27 3.94
CA VAL A 139 -2.86 11.93 2.97
C VAL A 139 -3.35 13.37 2.87
N GLU A 140 -2.55 14.32 3.35
CA GLU A 140 -2.88 15.76 3.28
C GLU A 140 -2.66 16.29 1.86
N ASN A 141 -3.48 17.26 1.44
CA ASN A 141 -3.33 17.93 0.16
C ASN A 141 -1.93 18.54 0.01
N GLY A 142 -1.27 18.29 -1.11
CA GLY A 142 0.08 18.78 -1.38
C GLY A 142 1.20 18.01 -0.67
N LYS A 143 0.89 16.96 0.11
CA LYS A 143 1.90 16.12 0.77
C LYS A 143 1.73 14.67 0.34
N THR A 144 2.77 14.13 -0.30
CA THR A 144 2.86 12.69 -0.53
C THR A 144 3.24 11.97 0.77
N GLY A 145 2.69 10.78 0.95
CA GLY A 145 2.91 9.93 2.10
C GLY A 145 1.66 9.88 3.00
N ALA A 146 1.26 8.67 3.38
CA ALA A 146 0.18 8.46 4.32
C ALA A 146 0.68 8.44 5.77
N GLN A 147 -0.03 9.12 6.66
CA GLN A 147 0.26 9.16 8.10
C GLN A 147 -0.83 8.43 8.88
N GLU A 148 -0.46 7.54 9.80
CA GLU A 148 -1.42 6.87 10.71
C GLU A 148 -1.94 7.88 11.75
N ILE A 149 -3.26 7.89 12.01
CA ILE A 149 -3.92 8.79 12.97
C ILE A 149 -4.97 8.10 13.85
#